data_AF-A0A377LWI6-F1
#
_entry.id   AF-A0A377LWI6-F1
#
_cell.length_a   1.000
_cell.length_b   1.000
_cell.length_c   1.000
_cell.angle_alpha   90.00
_cell.angle_beta   90.00
_cell.angle_gamma   90.00
#
_symmetry.space_group_name_H-M   'P 1'
#
loop_
_entity.id
_entity.type
_entity.pdbx_description
1 polymer ?
#
loop_
_entity_poly.entity_id
_entity_poly.type
_entity_poly.pdbx_seq_one_letter_code
_entity_poly.pdbx_strand_id
1 'polypeptide(L)'
;MVTVNVPRKGNTQPSRVARRGVISIKVTERNGSVVGAVQVDDADQIMMITDAGTLVRTRVSEISVVGRNTQGVILIRTAEDENVVGLQRVAEPVDDEELDSIDGSVAEGDDDIAPEVDTDDDAADDADE
;
A
#
# COMPACT_ATOMS: atom_id res chain seq x y z
N MET A 1 6.18 1.52 -5.76
CA MET A 1 4.95 1.30 -6.57
C MET A 1 4.56 -0.17 -6.50
N VAL A 2 3.51 -0.47 -5.73
CA VAL A 2 2.99 -1.83 -5.54
C VAL A 2 1.85 -2.09 -6.51
N THR A 3 1.78 -3.33 -7.01
CA THR A 3 0.71 -3.73 -7.92
C THR A 3 -0.43 -4.43 -7.19
N VAL A 4 -1.62 -3.83 -7.27
CA VAL A 4 -2.86 -4.36 -6.70
C VAL A 4 -3.72 -4.95 -7.81
N ASN A 5 -4.22 -6.18 -7.62
CA ASN A 5 -5.16 -6.80 -8.53
C ASN A 5 -6.59 -6.71 -7.97
N VAL A 6 -7.48 -5.97 -8.63
CA VAL A 6 -8.86 -5.74 -8.20
C VAL A 6 -9.84 -6.46 -9.15
N PRO A 7 -10.04 -7.79 -9.03
CA PRO A 7 -10.98 -8.52 -9.87
C PRO A 7 -12.42 -8.05 -9.61
N ARG A 8 -13.05 -7.49 -10.64
CA ARG A 8 -14.49 -7.16 -10.61
C ARG A 8 -15.34 -8.42 -10.81
N LYS A 9 -16.39 -8.56 -9.99
CA LYS A 9 -17.38 -9.64 -10.12
C LYS A 9 -18.06 -9.56 -11.49
N GLY A 10 -18.19 -10.70 -12.17
CA GLY A 10 -18.72 -10.77 -13.54
C GLY A 10 -17.69 -10.53 -14.67
N ASN A 11 -16.55 -9.89 -14.38
CA ASN A 11 -15.46 -9.70 -15.35
C ASN A 11 -14.25 -10.61 -15.11
N THR A 12 -14.45 -11.67 -14.32
CA THR A 12 -13.42 -12.67 -14.06
C THR A 12 -13.30 -13.58 -15.28
N GLN A 13 -12.21 -13.44 -16.04
CA GLN A 13 -11.97 -14.28 -17.21
C GLN A 13 -11.86 -15.76 -16.78
N PRO A 14 -12.63 -16.67 -17.39
CA PRO A 14 -12.63 -18.08 -17.01
C PRO A 14 -11.25 -18.67 -17.27
N SER A 15 -10.58 -19.10 -16.20
CA SER A 15 -9.35 -19.87 -16.33
C SER A 15 -9.67 -21.36 -16.31
N ARG A 16 -9.10 -22.11 -17.25
CA ARG A 16 -8.99 -23.57 -17.09
C ARG A 16 -8.08 -23.85 -15.91
N VAL A 17 -8.47 -24.81 -15.05
CA VAL A 17 -7.63 -25.27 -13.95
C VAL A 17 -6.35 -25.85 -14.53
N ALA A 18 -5.23 -25.15 -14.32
CA ALA A 18 -3.91 -25.57 -14.76
C ALA A 18 -3.13 -26.10 -13.56
N ARG A 19 -2.31 -27.14 -13.77
CA ARG A 19 -1.51 -27.78 -12.72
C ARG A 19 -0.54 -26.82 -12.00
N ARG A 20 -0.22 -25.66 -12.61
CA ARG A 20 0.68 -24.62 -12.08
C ARG A 20 0.00 -23.24 -11.92
N GLY A 21 -1.33 -23.17 -12.00
CA GLY A 21 -2.05 -21.88 -12.00
C GLY A 21 -1.88 -21.08 -13.30
N VAL A 22 -2.45 -19.88 -13.32
CA VAL A 22 -2.48 -18.96 -14.48
C VAL A 22 -2.05 -17.56 -14.05
N ILE A 23 -1.32 -16.85 -14.91
CA ILE A 23 -0.81 -15.50 -14.61
C ILE A 23 -1.99 -14.56 -14.36
N SER A 24 -2.01 -13.89 -13.21
CA SER A 24 -2.99 -12.83 -12.91
C SER A 24 -2.46 -11.48 -13.38
N ILE A 25 -1.31 -11.07 -12.86
CA ILE A 25 -0.64 -9.81 -13.16
C ILE A 25 0.85 -10.04 -13.41
N LYS A 26 1.45 -9.23 -14.27
CA LYS A 26 2.89 -9.25 -14.52
C LYS A 26 3.60 -8.42 -13.45
N VAL A 27 4.47 -9.08 -12.70
CA VAL A 27 5.43 -8.43 -11.80
C VAL A 27 6.63 -7.98 -12.62
N THR A 28 7.00 -6.71 -12.49
CA THR A 28 8.19 -6.10 -13.10
C THR A 28 8.91 -5.27 -12.04
N GLU A 29 10.15 -4.86 -12.30
CA GLU A 29 10.91 -4.00 -11.37
C GLU A 29 10.15 -2.70 -11.05
N ARG A 30 9.44 -2.13 -12.03
CA ARG A 30 8.59 -0.94 -11.83
C ARG A 30 7.45 -1.19 -10.84
N ASN A 31 6.91 -2.40 -10.86
CA ASN A 31 5.62 -2.76 -10.28
C ASN A 31 5.72 -3.42 -8.90
N GLY A 32 6.91 -3.91 -8.55
CA GLY A 32 7.17 -4.62 -7.31
C GLY A 32 6.31 -5.88 -7.13
N SER A 33 6.37 -6.44 -5.91
CA SER A 33 5.56 -7.59 -5.54
C SER A 33 4.07 -7.26 -5.42
N VAL A 34 3.24 -8.29 -5.52
CA VAL A 34 1.79 -8.18 -5.31
C VAL A 34 1.50 -8.21 -3.82
N VAL A 35 0.82 -7.18 -3.31
CA VAL A 35 0.42 -7.09 -1.89
C VAL A 35 -0.88 -7.83 -1.61
N GLY A 36 -1.82 -7.80 -2.55
CA GLY A 36 -3.08 -8.50 -2.37
C GLY A 36 -3.98 -8.48 -3.60
N ALA A 37 -5.07 -9.23 -3.47
CA ALA A 37 -6.18 -9.18 -4.41
C ALA A 37 -7.49 -9.22 -3.65
N VAL A 38 -8.43 -8.34 -4.01
CA VAL A 38 -9.75 -8.26 -3.38
C VAL A 38 -10.83 -8.27 -4.44
N GLN A 39 -11.84 -9.11 -4.24
CA GLN A 39 -13.00 -9.14 -5.12
C GLN A 39 -13.95 -8.01 -4.78
N VAL A 40 -14.41 -7.30 -5.80
CA VAL A 40 -15.26 -6.11 -5.66
C VAL A 40 -16.40 -6.12 -6.68
N ASP A 41 -17.45 -5.38 -6.36
CA ASP A 41 -18.52 -4.94 -7.24
C ASP A 41 -18.26 -3.49 -7.71
N ASP A 42 -18.93 -3.03 -8.78
CA ASP A 42 -18.67 -1.71 -9.38
C ASP A 42 -19.00 -0.52 -8.45
N ALA A 43 -19.88 -0.74 -7.47
CA ALA A 43 -20.28 0.24 -6.47
C ALA A 43 -19.36 0.24 -5.23
N ASP A 44 -18.41 -0.70 -5.14
CA ASP A 44 -17.53 -0.80 -3.98
C ASP A 44 -16.45 0.29 -4.00
N GLN A 45 -15.85 0.50 -2.83
CA GLN A 45 -14.61 1.24 -2.68
C GLN A 45 -13.53 0.31 -2.12
N ILE A 46 -12.29 0.64 -2.43
CA ILE A 46 -11.11 0.00 -1.84
C ILE A 46 -10.32 1.02 -1.03
N MET A 47 -9.70 0.55 0.03
CA MET A 47 -8.79 1.30 0.86
C MET A 47 -7.42 0.63 0.83
N MET A 48 -6.39 1.44 0.67
CA MET A 48 -4.99 1.04 0.70
C MET A 48 -4.29 1.80 1.82
N ILE A 49 -3.31 1.16 2.45
CA ILE A 49 -2.46 1.79 3.47
C ILE A 49 -0.99 1.52 3.14
N THR A 50 -0.16 2.54 3.31
CA THR A 50 1.30 2.44 3.18
C THR A 50 1.99 2.21 4.51
N ASP A 51 3.26 1.79 4.48
CA ASP A 51 4.12 1.69 5.66
C ASP A 51 4.35 3.04 6.36
N ALA A 52 4.26 4.16 5.63
CA ALA A 52 4.28 5.52 6.19
C ALA A 52 2.96 5.94 6.86
N GLY A 53 1.91 5.11 6.79
CA GLY A 53 0.60 5.43 7.37
C GLY A 53 -0.30 6.26 6.46
N THR A 54 0.04 6.42 5.18
CA THR A 54 -0.84 7.08 4.19
C THR A 54 -2.00 6.16 3.86
N LEU A 55 -3.23 6.59 4.13
CA LEU A 55 -4.43 5.89 3.68
C LEU A 55 -4.99 6.52 2.41
N VAL A 56 -5.24 5.68 1.41
CA VAL A 56 -5.88 6.10 0.15
C VAL A 56 -7.13 5.28 -0.10
N ARG A 57 -8.25 5.98 -0.30
CA ARG A 57 -9.54 5.41 -0.70
C ARG A 57 -9.80 5.71 -2.16
N THR A 58 -10.30 4.74 -2.91
CA THR A 58 -10.61 4.89 -4.34
C THR A 58 -11.89 4.16 -4.68
N ARG A 59 -12.75 4.78 -5.49
CA ARG A 59 -13.95 4.11 -6.00
C ARG A 59 -13.56 3.10 -7.07
N VAL A 60 -14.14 1.90 -7.01
CA VAL A 60 -13.82 0.86 -7.99
C VAL A 60 -14.16 1.31 -9.41
N SER A 61 -15.20 2.12 -9.57
CA SER A 61 -15.62 2.73 -10.84
C SER A 61 -14.53 3.58 -11.51
N GLU A 62 -13.61 4.16 -10.75
CA GLU A 62 -12.49 4.99 -11.24
C GLU A 62 -11.30 4.14 -11.70
N ILE A 63 -11.27 2.86 -11.35
CA ILE A 63 -10.17 1.95 -11.68
C ILE A 63 -10.39 1.36 -13.07
N SER A 64 -9.43 1.57 -13.97
CA SER A 64 -9.45 0.98 -15.30
C SER A 64 -9.54 -0.55 -15.29
N VAL A 65 -10.48 -1.07 -16.06
CA VAL A 65 -10.65 -2.52 -16.25
C VAL A 65 -9.59 -3.01 -17.23
N VAL A 66 -8.65 -3.81 -16.74
CA VAL A 66 -7.60 -4.44 -17.56
C VAL A 66 -7.66 -5.96 -17.47
N GLY A 67 -7.22 -6.62 -18.54
CA GLY A 67 -7.15 -8.07 -18.60
C GLY A 67 -6.06 -8.66 -17.72
N ARG A 68 -6.04 -10.00 -17.64
CA ARG A 68 -4.96 -10.76 -17.02
C ARG A 68 -3.67 -10.63 -17.82
N ASN A 69 -2.53 -10.92 -17.19
CA ASN A 69 -1.21 -10.89 -17.84
C ASN A 69 -0.84 -9.49 -18.38
N THR A 70 -1.35 -8.45 -17.73
CA THR A 70 -0.97 -7.04 -17.93
C THR A 70 -0.11 -6.57 -16.76
N GLN A 71 0.41 -5.34 -16.83
CA GLN A 71 1.10 -4.70 -15.70
C GLN A 71 0.14 -4.01 -14.72
N GLY A 72 -1.16 -3.98 -15.00
CA GLY A 72 -2.11 -3.17 -14.23
C GLY A 72 -2.05 -1.67 -14.58
N VAL A 73 -2.70 -0.87 -13.74
CA VAL A 73 -2.67 0.58 -13.76
C VAL A 73 -2.17 1.13 -12.42
N ILE A 74 -1.74 2.38 -12.40
CA ILE A 74 -1.28 3.06 -11.19
C ILE A 74 -2.52 3.52 -10.42
N LEU A 75 -2.69 3.06 -9.17
CA LEU A 75 -3.74 3.56 -8.29
C LEU A 75 -3.24 4.76 -7.47
N ILE A 76 -2.05 4.64 -6.90
CA ILE A 76 -1.41 5.69 -6.11
C ILE A 76 0.06 5.83 -6.49
N ARG A 77 0.59 7.03 -6.34
CA ARG A 77 2.03 7.27 -6.35
C ARG A 77 2.49 7.27 -4.90
N THR A 78 3.53 6.49 -4.60
CA THR A 78 4.19 6.48 -3.30
C THR A 78 5.52 7.21 -3.42
N ALA A 79 6.06 7.72 -2.31
CA ALA A 79 7.43 8.21 -2.25
C ALA A 79 8.45 7.08 -2.54
N GLU A 80 9.73 7.43 -2.74
CA GLU A 80 10.77 6.47 -3.14
C GLU A 80 10.93 5.31 -2.13
N ASP A 81 10.76 5.57 -0.84
CA ASP A 81 10.89 4.60 0.26
C ASP A 81 9.54 4.20 0.87
N GLU A 82 8.42 4.51 0.21
CA GLU A 82 7.08 4.20 0.72
C GLU A 82 6.44 3.07 -0.11
N ASN A 83 5.91 2.08 0.60
CA ASN A 83 5.27 0.91 0.00
C ASN A 83 3.86 0.72 0.53
N VAL A 84 2.94 0.29 -0.34
CA VAL A 84 1.63 -0.18 0.09
C VAL A 84 1.83 -1.48 0.87
N VAL A 85 1.28 -1.56 2.08
CA VAL A 85 1.36 -2.75 2.94
C VAL A 85 0.01 -3.41 3.15
N GLY A 86 -1.09 -2.71 2.88
CA GLY A 86 -2.44 -3.24 3.05
C GLY A 86 -3.40 -2.83 1.94
N LEU A 87 -4.36 -3.70 1.68
CA LEU A 87 -5.46 -3.51 0.73
C LEU A 87 -6.72 -4.18 1.28
N GLN A 88 -7.82 -3.43 1.33
CA GLN A 88 -9.10 -3.99 1.75
C GLN A 88 -10.27 -3.32 1.01
N ARG A 89 -11.35 -4.08 0.81
CA ARG A 89 -12.64 -3.52 0.37
C ARG A 89 -13.33 -2.84 1.55
N VAL A 90 -13.90 -1.66 1.31
CA VAL A 90 -14.71 -0.93 2.29
C VAL A 90 -16.12 -1.54 2.33
N ALA A 91 -16.61 -1.88 3.53
CA ALA A 91 -17.90 -2.54 3.72
C ALA A 91 -19.10 -1.58 3.69
N GLU A 92 -18.90 -0.33 4.10
CA GLU A 92 -19.94 0.70 4.15
C GLU A 92 -19.58 1.87 3.23
N PRO A 93 -20.51 2.34 2.38
CA PRO A 93 -20.33 3.62 1.71
C PRO A 93 -20.31 4.70 2.79
N VAL A 94 -19.24 5.49 2.82
CA VAL A 94 -19.18 6.70 3.65
C VAL A 94 -19.42 7.83 2.65
N ASP A 95 -20.32 8.75 2.96
CA ASP A 95 -20.64 9.86 2.07
C ASP A 95 -19.38 10.68 1.79
N ASP A 96 -19.16 11.02 0.51
CA ASP A 96 -17.96 11.70 0.03
C ASP A 96 -17.75 13.08 0.72
N GLU A 97 -18.81 13.66 1.32
CA GLU A 97 -18.78 14.94 2.04
C GLU A 97 -17.98 14.93 3.35
N GLU A 98 -17.72 13.76 3.95
CA GLU A 98 -17.01 13.66 5.23
C GLU A 98 -15.47 13.60 5.07
N LEU A 99 -14.96 13.44 3.84
CA LEU A 99 -13.55 13.12 3.55
C LEU A 99 -12.69 14.34 3.21
N ASP A 100 -13.28 15.44 2.73
CA ASP A 100 -12.56 16.67 2.39
C ASP A 100 -12.03 17.44 3.61
N SER A 101 -12.32 16.98 4.83
CA SER A 101 -11.85 17.60 6.08
C SER A 101 -10.45 17.11 6.52
N ILE A 102 -9.85 16.17 5.80
CA ILE A 102 -8.54 15.57 6.14
C ILE A 102 -7.51 16.01 5.08
N ASP A 103 -7.36 17.32 4.90
CA ASP A 103 -6.26 17.89 4.11
C ASP A 103 -5.00 18.00 4.99
N GLY A 104 -3.89 17.48 4.47
CA GLY A 104 -2.65 17.23 5.19
C GLY A 104 -1.86 18.49 5.54
N SER A 105 -2.18 19.11 6.68
CA SER A 105 -1.18 19.90 7.41
C SER A 105 -0.34 18.95 8.28
N VAL A 106 0.59 18.23 7.65
CA VAL A 106 1.78 17.80 8.39
C VAL A 106 2.53 19.09 8.73
N ALA A 107 2.46 19.48 10.00
CA ALA A 107 3.18 20.62 10.50
C ALA A 107 4.68 20.37 10.28
N GLU A 108 5.30 21.21 9.45
CA GLU A 108 6.74 21.44 9.53
C GLU A 108 7.01 22.07 10.90
N GLY A 109 7.63 21.29 11.79
CA GLY A 109 8.12 21.68 13.10
C GLY A 109 8.74 20.45 13.75
N ASP A 110 9.98 20.42 14.22
CA ASP A 110 10.88 21.49 14.61
C ASP A 110 12.30 20.88 14.57
N ASP A 111 13.26 21.62 14.02
CA ASP A 111 14.69 21.32 14.04
C ASP A 111 15.22 21.59 15.46
N ASP A 112 15.17 20.64 16.40
CA ASP A 112 16.03 20.67 17.60
C ASP A 112 15.92 19.36 18.43
N ILE A 113 16.63 18.32 17.99
CA ILE A 113 17.18 17.32 18.93
C ILE A 113 18.70 17.37 18.79
N ALA A 114 19.32 18.15 19.68
CA ALA A 114 20.75 18.10 19.91
C ALA A 114 21.16 16.68 20.34
N PRO A 115 22.28 16.13 19.85
CA PRO A 115 22.82 14.90 20.40
C PRO A 115 23.46 15.19 21.76
N GLU A 116 22.83 14.74 22.84
CA GLU A 116 23.50 14.60 24.14
C GLU A 116 24.56 13.49 24.00
N VAL A 117 25.80 13.92 23.79
CA VAL A 117 26.99 13.07 23.85
C VAL A 117 27.39 12.92 25.31
N ASP A 118 26.93 11.84 25.96
CA ASP A 118 27.55 11.38 27.20
C ASP A 118 28.83 10.61 26.84
N THR A 119 29.92 11.35 26.73
CA THR A 119 31.29 10.82 26.86
C THR A 119 31.86 11.29 28.19
N ASP A 120 32.06 10.32 29.10
CA ASP A 120 33.10 10.25 30.13
C ASP A 120 33.06 8.78 30.60
N ASP A 121 33.89 7.88 30.09
CA ASP A 121 35.31 7.64 30.39
C ASP A 121 35.57 7.04 31.78
N ASP A 122 36.38 5.97 31.73
CA ASP A 122 37.15 5.33 32.80
C ASP A 122 36.48 4.53 33.93
N ALA A 123 36.63 3.20 33.87
CA ALA A 123 37.55 2.48 34.76
C ALA A 123 37.67 1.01 34.36
N ALA A 124 38.87 0.63 33.91
CA ALA A 124 39.34 -0.75 33.96
C ALA A 124 39.79 -1.11 35.38
N ASP A 125 39.30 -2.21 35.93
CA ASP A 125 39.91 -3.09 36.97
C ASP A 125 38.81 -4.05 37.46
N ASP A 126 39.00 -5.32 37.78
CA ASP A 126 40.13 -6.23 37.76
C ASP A 126 39.57 -7.65 37.99
N ALA A 127 40.36 -8.64 37.57
CA ALA A 127 40.54 -10.00 38.11
C ALA A 127 39.37 -10.98 38.41
N ASP A 128 39.58 -12.19 37.86
CA ASP A 128 39.18 -13.51 38.33
C ASP A 128 39.03 -13.68 39.86
N GLU A 129 37.97 -14.37 40.31
CA GLU A 129 38.04 -15.67 41.03
C GLU A 129 36.66 -16.37 41.09
#